data_AF-A0A5T6FEW4-F1
#
_entry.id   AF-A0A5T6FEW4-F1
#
_cell.length_a   1.000
_cell.length_b   1.000
_cell.length_c   1.000
_cell.angle_alpha   90.00
_cell.angle_beta   90.00
_cell.angle_gamma   90.00
#
_symmetry.space_group_name_H-M   'P 1'
#
loop_
_entity.id
_entity.type
_entity.pdbx_description
1 polymer ?
#
loop_
_entity_poly.entity_id
_entity_poly.type
_entity_poly.pdbx_seq_one_letter_code
_entity_poly.pdbx_strand_id
1 'polypeptide(L)'
;MLTNKVVKNFMLQTLHDIDIRGSASKDPAYASQTREAILSAVYSKYKDQYCNLLISKGIDIAPFLKEIGEAAQNAGLPGATKNDVFTPSGAGANPFITPLITSAYSKYPHMFTSQHQKASFNIYAEKIIMTEVVPLFNECAMPTPQQFQQILENIANKYIQNTP
;
A
#
# COMPACT_ATOMS: atom_id res chain seq x y z
N MET A 1 24.98 -20.44 3.01
CA MET A 1 23.77 -20.79 2.24
C MET A 1 22.93 -19.55 2.03
N LEU A 2 22.41 -19.34 0.82
CA LEU A 2 21.44 -18.29 0.55
C LEU A 2 20.10 -18.66 1.20
N THR A 3 19.51 -17.76 1.97
CA THR A 3 18.24 -17.99 2.68
C THR A 3 17.32 -16.78 2.51
N ASN A 4 16.03 -16.95 2.81
CA ASN A 4 15.07 -15.85 2.83
C ASN A 4 15.54 -14.70 3.74
N LYS A 5 16.24 -14.99 4.84
CA LYS A 5 16.79 -13.98 5.75
C LYS A 5 17.82 -13.09 5.07
N VAL A 6 18.69 -13.66 4.21
CA VAL A 6 19.70 -12.89 3.47
C VAL A 6 19.04 -11.89 2.52
N VAL A 7 18.03 -12.33 1.77
CA VAL A 7 17.28 -11.46 0.85
C VAL A 7 16.52 -10.37 1.61
N LYS A 8 15.83 -10.72 2.70
CA LYS A 8 15.11 -9.76 3.56
C LYS A 8 16.04 -8.69 4.15
N ASN A 9 17.20 -9.09 4.66
CA ASN A 9 18.20 -8.13 5.16
C ASN A 9 18.72 -7.21 4.05
N PHE A 10 18.94 -7.75 2.84
CA PHE A 10 19.35 -6.94 1.70
C PHE A 10 18.27 -5.92 1.30
N MET A 11 16.99 -6.31 1.29
CA MET A 11 15.89 -5.38 1.04
C MET A 11 15.81 -4.29 2.12
N LEU A 12 16.00 -4.65 3.39
CA LEU A 12 16.04 -3.66 4.47
C LEU A 12 17.20 -2.67 4.29
N GLN A 13 18.40 -3.14 3.93
CA GLN A 13 19.52 -2.25 3.63
C GLN A 13 19.21 -1.35 2.43
N THR A 14 18.62 -1.90 1.37
CA THR A 14 18.20 -1.10 0.20
C THR A 14 17.18 -0.03 0.59
N LEU A 15 16.25 -0.33 1.51
CA LEU A 15 15.31 0.66 2.03
C LEU A 15 16.01 1.77 2.82
N HIS A 16 17.00 1.42 3.63
CA HIS A 16 17.81 2.42 4.34
C HIS A 16 18.59 3.31 3.36
N ASP A 17 19.13 2.73 2.29
CA ASP A 17 19.88 3.46 1.26
C ASP A 17 18.98 4.40 0.43
N ILE A 18 17.68 4.09 0.30
CA ILE A 18 16.69 5.01 -0.29
C ILE A 18 16.49 6.25 0.59
N ASP A 19 16.73 6.15 1.91
CA ASP A 19 16.64 7.24 2.88
C ASP A 19 15.33 8.06 2.76
N ILE A 20 14.19 7.37 2.90
CA ILE A 20 12.87 8.00 2.75
C ILE A 20 12.71 9.17 3.74
N ARG A 21 13.07 8.97 5.01
CA ARG A 21 12.96 10.00 6.05
C ARG A 21 13.93 11.15 5.85
N GLY A 22 15.18 10.89 5.49
CA GLY A 22 16.16 11.94 5.23
C GLY A 22 15.85 12.73 3.96
N SER A 23 15.21 12.12 2.96
CA SER A 23 14.69 12.83 1.78
C SER A 23 13.47 13.69 2.15
N ALA A 24 12.53 13.13 2.91
CA ALA A 24 11.33 13.85 3.36
C ALA A 24 11.63 15.03 4.30
N SER A 25 12.69 14.96 5.11
CA SER A 25 13.09 16.07 5.98
C SER A 25 13.74 17.23 5.23
N LYS A 26 14.29 16.97 4.02
CA LYS A 26 14.93 17.97 3.16
C LYS A 26 13.97 18.56 2.13
N ASP A 27 12.96 17.81 1.72
CA ASP A 27 12.01 18.19 0.68
C ASP A 27 10.55 17.97 1.13
N PRO A 28 9.81 19.05 1.44
CA PRO A 28 8.39 18.98 1.80
C PRO A 28 7.51 18.37 0.71
N ALA A 29 7.85 18.56 -0.58
CA ALA A 29 7.10 17.98 -1.69
C ALA A 29 7.29 16.45 -1.70
N TYR A 30 8.52 15.98 -1.52
CA TYR A 30 8.81 14.55 -1.35
C TYR A 30 8.04 13.96 -0.16
N ALA A 31 7.99 14.67 0.98
CA ALA A 31 7.23 14.23 2.15
C ALA A 31 5.73 14.09 1.85
N SER A 32 5.11 15.07 1.17
CA SER A 32 3.69 15.01 0.79
C SER A 32 3.41 13.88 -0.19
N GLN A 33 4.19 13.80 -1.26
CA GLN A 33 4.07 12.75 -2.28
C GLN A 33 4.24 11.36 -1.66
N THR A 34 5.16 11.21 -0.70
CA THR A 34 5.36 9.95 0.03
C THR A 34 4.11 9.57 0.81
N ARG A 35 3.54 10.50 1.61
CA ARG A 35 2.31 10.21 2.36
C ARG A 35 1.16 9.82 1.45
N GLU A 36 0.93 10.60 0.39
CA GLU A 36 -0.12 10.37 -0.59
C GLU A 36 0.05 9.03 -1.31
N ALA A 37 1.26 8.70 -1.75
CA ALA A 37 1.55 7.45 -2.44
C ALA A 37 1.37 6.23 -1.52
N ILE A 38 1.77 6.33 -0.24
CA ILE A 38 1.60 5.25 0.72
C ILE A 38 0.11 4.96 0.98
N LEU A 39 -0.69 5.99 1.27
CA LEU A 39 -2.13 5.79 1.50
C LEU A 39 -2.85 5.35 0.21
N SER A 40 -2.45 5.87 -0.96
CA SER A 40 -3.01 5.44 -2.25
C SER A 40 -2.69 3.97 -2.56
N ALA A 41 -1.51 3.49 -2.18
CA ALA A 41 -1.15 2.08 -2.30
C ALA A 41 -1.95 1.19 -1.33
N VAL A 42 -2.18 1.65 -0.09
CA VAL A 42 -3.08 0.98 0.85
C VAL A 42 -4.48 0.89 0.25
N TYR A 43 -5.05 2.01 -0.23
CA TYR A 43 -6.33 2.03 -0.93
C TYR A 43 -6.39 0.99 -2.05
N SER A 44 -5.38 0.96 -2.92
CA SER A 44 -5.36 0.11 -4.11
C SER A 44 -5.33 -1.37 -3.75
N LYS A 45 -4.47 -1.76 -2.82
CA LYS A 45 -4.38 -3.14 -2.33
C LYS A 45 -5.71 -3.62 -1.75
N TYR A 46 -6.33 -2.78 -0.92
CA TYR A 46 -7.56 -3.13 -0.21
C TYR A 46 -8.77 -3.14 -1.14
N LYS A 47 -8.84 -2.19 -2.08
CA LYS A 47 -9.82 -2.20 -3.17
C LYS A 47 -9.74 -3.51 -3.96
N ASP A 48 -8.56 -3.86 -4.47
CA ASP A 48 -8.41 -5.04 -5.33
C ASP A 48 -8.72 -6.34 -4.57
N GLN A 49 -8.21 -6.47 -3.33
CA GLN A 49 -8.47 -7.62 -2.47
C GLN A 49 -9.96 -7.83 -2.22
N TYR A 50 -10.67 -6.78 -1.81
CA TYR A 50 -12.08 -6.90 -1.44
C TYR A 50 -13.02 -6.90 -2.64
N CYS A 51 -12.71 -6.19 -3.73
CA CYS A 51 -13.45 -6.34 -4.98
C CYS A 51 -13.40 -7.79 -5.47
N ASN A 52 -12.23 -8.43 -5.48
CA ASN A 52 -12.12 -9.83 -5.88
C ASN A 52 -12.99 -10.75 -4.99
N LEU A 53 -12.98 -10.53 -3.67
CA LEU A 53 -13.81 -11.29 -2.73
C LEU A 53 -15.32 -11.06 -2.96
N LEU A 54 -15.75 -9.81 -3.10
CA LEU A 54 -17.16 -9.46 -3.29
C LEU A 54 -17.69 -10.00 -4.64
N ILE A 55 -16.90 -9.86 -5.70
CA ILE A 55 -17.21 -10.45 -7.02
C ILE A 55 -17.33 -11.98 -6.92
N SER A 56 -16.43 -12.65 -6.19
CA SER A 56 -16.50 -14.11 -6.00
C SER A 56 -17.76 -14.56 -5.26
N LYS A 57 -18.40 -13.66 -4.51
CA LYS A 57 -19.66 -13.87 -3.80
C LYS A 57 -20.89 -13.38 -4.57
N GLY A 58 -20.71 -12.83 -5.78
CA GLY A 58 -21.81 -12.27 -6.57
C GLY A 58 -22.38 -10.96 -6.01
N ILE A 59 -21.63 -10.25 -5.16
CA ILE A 59 -22.05 -8.99 -4.53
C ILE A 59 -21.64 -7.83 -5.42
N ASP A 60 -22.55 -6.86 -5.62
CA ASP A 60 -22.25 -5.62 -6.34
C ASP A 60 -21.19 -4.80 -5.59
N ILE A 61 -20.13 -4.42 -6.32
CA ILE A 61 -18.99 -3.68 -5.78
C ILE A 61 -19.22 -2.16 -5.79
N ALA A 62 -20.20 -1.64 -6.51
CA ALA A 62 -20.38 -0.20 -6.66
C ALA A 62 -20.58 0.55 -5.32
N PRO A 63 -21.43 0.06 -4.38
CA PRO A 63 -21.56 0.68 -3.06
C PRO A 63 -20.26 0.65 -2.25
N PHE A 64 -19.54 -0.47 -2.29
CA PHE A 64 -18.24 -0.62 -1.63
C PHE A 64 -17.22 0.38 -2.18
N LEU A 65 -17.10 0.48 -3.51
CA LEU A 65 -16.19 1.40 -4.19
C LEU A 65 -16.47 2.86 -3.83
N LYS A 66 -17.75 3.23 -3.71
CA LYS A 66 -18.15 4.57 -3.28
C LYS A 66 -17.66 4.88 -1.86
N GLU A 67 -17.92 3.99 -0.91
CA GLU A 67 -17.58 4.22 0.51
C GLU A 67 -16.06 4.23 0.75
N ILE A 68 -15.28 3.36 0.09
CA ILE A 68 -13.81 3.44 0.18
C ILE A 68 -13.25 4.69 -0.54
N GLY A 69 -13.94 5.18 -1.58
CA GLY A 69 -13.61 6.43 -2.25
C GLY A 69 -13.79 7.62 -1.33
N GLU A 70 -14.92 7.70 -0.64
CA GLU A 70 -15.18 8.71 0.40
C GLU A 70 -14.15 8.63 1.53
N ALA A 71 -13.81 7.42 1.99
CA ALA A 71 -12.74 7.24 2.99
C ALA A 71 -11.38 7.75 2.51
N ALA A 72 -11.03 7.52 1.24
CA ALA A 72 -9.78 8.01 0.66
C ALA A 72 -9.77 9.54 0.53
N GLN A 73 -10.89 10.14 0.16
CA GLN A 73 -11.04 11.60 0.13
C GLN A 73 -10.93 12.21 1.53
N ASN A 74 -11.58 11.61 2.53
CA ASN A 74 -11.51 12.04 3.93
C ASN A 74 -10.11 11.86 4.53
N ALA A 75 -9.32 10.90 4.03
CA ALA A 75 -7.91 10.75 4.38
C ALA A 75 -7.00 11.84 3.77
N GLY A 76 -7.56 12.76 2.99
CA GLY A 76 -6.84 13.89 2.38
C GLY A 76 -6.14 13.54 1.07
N LEU A 77 -6.47 12.41 0.42
CA LEU A 77 -5.85 12.05 -0.85
C LEU A 77 -6.39 12.90 -2.00
N PRO A 78 -5.53 13.39 -2.91
CA PRO A 78 -5.98 14.00 -4.15
C PRO A 78 -6.54 12.94 -5.09
N GLY A 79 -7.47 13.33 -5.97
CA GLY A 79 -8.11 12.39 -6.89
C GLY A 79 -9.25 13.02 -7.66
N ALA A 80 -10.03 12.19 -8.33
CA ALA A 80 -11.18 12.61 -9.11
C ALA A 80 -12.37 11.68 -8.89
N THR A 81 -13.57 12.24 -8.97
CA THR A 81 -14.83 11.50 -8.95
C THR A 81 -15.31 11.24 -10.36
N LYS A 82 -15.66 9.98 -10.65
CA LYS A 82 -16.33 9.57 -11.89
C LYS A 82 -17.47 8.63 -11.53
N ASN A 83 -18.67 8.85 -12.07
CA ASN A 83 -19.87 8.07 -11.76
C ASN A 83 -20.09 7.90 -10.24
N ASP A 84 -20.02 9.01 -9.50
CA ASP A 84 -20.18 9.07 -8.04
C ASP A 84 -19.15 8.27 -7.20
N VAL A 85 -18.08 7.79 -7.82
CA VAL A 85 -16.97 7.10 -7.14
C VAL A 85 -15.71 7.96 -7.19
N PHE A 86 -15.24 8.38 -6.02
CA PHE A 86 -13.93 9.03 -5.87
C PHE A 86 -12.82 8.00 -5.98
N THR A 87 -11.79 8.29 -6.78
CA THR A 87 -10.58 7.47 -6.88
C THR A 87 -9.33 8.35 -6.67
N PRO A 88 -8.44 7.99 -5.72
CA PRO A 88 -7.17 8.69 -5.54
C PRO A 88 -6.34 8.71 -6.82
N SER A 89 -5.71 9.84 -7.15
CA SER A 89 -4.88 9.97 -8.35
C SER A 89 -3.60 9.12 -8.27
N GLY A 90 -3.11 8.88 -7.06
CA GLY A 90 -1.98 7.98 -6.79
C GLY A 90 -2.36 6.50 -6.69
N ALA A 91 -3.62 6.13 -6.98
CA ALA A 91 -4.05 4.74 -6.91
C ALA A 91 -3.21 3.88 -7.88
N GLY A 92 -2.60 2.82 -7.35
CA GLY A 92 -1.67 1.97 -8.07
C GLY A 92 -0.64 1.34 -7.15
N ALA A 93 0.54 1.07 -7.72
CA ALA A 93 1.64 0.44 -7.01
C ALA A 93 2.33 1.40 -6.04
N ASN A 94 2.78 0.88 -4.89
CA ASN A 94 3.62 1.62 -3.96
C ASN A 94 4.99 1.91 -4.63
N PRO A 95 5.43 3.18 -4.71
CA PRO A 95 6.63 3.56 -5.44
C PRO A 95 7.92 2.97 -4.84
N PHE A 96 7.91 2.59 -3.56
CA PHE A 96 9.08 2.02 -2.88
C PHE A 96 9.20 0.50 -3.04
N ILE A 97 8.15 -0.20 -3.49
CA ILE A 97 8.21 -1.65 -3.67
C ILE A 97 9.12 -2.01 -4.85
N THR A 98 8.95 -1.33 -5.99
CA THR A 98 9.69 -1.66 -7.21
C THR A 98 11.21 -1.59 -7.01
N PRO A 99 11.81 -0.52 -6.43
CA PRO A 99 13.24 -0.48 -6.16
C PRO A 99 13.74 -1.62 -5.28
N LEU A 100 12.99 -2.00 -4.23
CA LEU A 100 13.39 -3.08 -3.33
C LEU A 100 13.37 -4.44 -4.03
N ILE A 101 12.28 -4.73 -4.75
CA ILE A 101 12.07 -6.02 -5.40
C ILE A 101 13.01 -6.19 -6.59
N THR A 102 13.17 -5.16 -7.42
CA THR A 102 14.07 -5.22 -8.58
C THR A 102 15.53 -5.33 -8.16
N SER A 103 15.96 -4.63 -7.11
CA SER A 103 17.32 -4.76 -6.57
C SER A 103 17.55 -6.15 -6.00
N ALA A 104 16.59 -6.68 -5.23
CA ALA A 104 16.70 -8.01 -4.64
C ALA A 104 16.67 -9.11 -5.72
N TYR A 105 15.82 -8.95 -6.75
CA TYR A 105 15.76 -9.83 -7.91
C TYR A 105 17.07 -9.84 -8.68
N SER A 106 17.64 -8.67 -8.96
CA SER A 106 18.90 -8.53 -9.70
C SER A 106 20.06 -9.17 -8.94
N LYS A 107 20.08 -9.06 -7.60
CA LYS A 107 21.14 -9.63 -6.76
C LYS A 107 20.97 -11.12 -6.48
N TYR A 108 19.73 -11.60 -6.37
CA TYR A 108 19.41 -12.97 -5.97
C TYR A 108 18.33 -13.62 -6.85
N PRO A 109 18.52 -13.70 -8.19
CA PRO A 109 17.46 -14.10 -9.11
C PRO A 109 16.87 -15.49 -8.82
N HIS A 110 17.69 -16.42 -8.33
CA HIS A 110 17.25 -17.78 -7.96
C HIS A 110 16.21 -17.81 -6.83
N MET A 111 16.17 -16.78 -5.99
CA MET A 111 15.19 -16.65 -4.89
C MET A 111 13.83 -16.12 -5.36
N PHE A 112 13.70 -15.75 -6.64
CA PHE A 112 12.48 -15.17 -7.21
C PHE A 112 11.94 -16.04 -8.36
N THR A 113 12.17 -17.35 -8.32
CA THR A 113 11.65 -18.28 -9.33
C THR A 113 10.19 -18.67 -9.03
N SER A 114 9.87 -18.88 -7.75
CA SER A 114 8.52 -19.25 -7.30
C SER A 114 7.63 -18.03 -7.09
N GLN A 115 6.37 -18.11 -7.56
CA GLN A 115 5.35 -17.09 -7.30
C GLN A 115 5.10 -16.91 -5.79
N HIS A 116 5.13 -17.99 -5.02
CA HIS A 116 4.98 -17.93 -3.57
C HIS A 116 6.13 -17.16 -2.90
N GLN A 117 7.37 -17.34 -3.36
CA GLN A 117 8.51 -16.58 -2.85
C GLN A 117 8.42 -15.10 -3.23
N LYS A 118 8.06 -14.79 -4.48
CA LYS A 118 7.82 -13.40 -4.93
C LYS A 118 6.77 -12.71 -4.05
N ALA A 119 5.63 -13.36 -3.82
CA ALA A 119 4.58 -12.85 -2.95
C ALA A 119 5.08 -12.63 -1.51
N SER A 120 5.86 -13.58 -0.96
CA SER A 120 6.43 -13.44 0.38
C SER A 120 7.40 -12.25 0.50
N PHE A 121 8.22 -11.99 -0.52
CA PHE A 121 9.11 -10.82 -0.53
C PHE A 121 8.34 -9.52 -0.73
N ASN A 122 7.28 -9.49 -1.55
CA ASN A 122 6.39 -8.33 -1.66
C ASN A 122 5.74 -7.98 -0.33
N ILE A 123 5.18 -8.96 0.38
CA ILE A 123 4.59 -8.76 1.72
C ILE A 123 5.63 -8.22 2.71
N TYR A 124 6.86 -8.76 2.66
CA TYR A 124 7.92 -8.26 3.52
C TYR A 124 8.32 -6.82 3.17
N ALA A 125 8.45 -6.49 1.89
CA ALA A 125 8.75 -5.13 1.42
C ALA A 125 7.70 -4.13 1.90
N GLU A 126 6.41 -4.44 1.70
CA GLU A 126 5.30 -3.62 2.17
C GLU A 126 5.40 -3.37 3.68
N LYS A 127 5.65 -4.43 4.46
CA LYS A 127 5.77 -4.33 5.92
C LYS A 127 6.89 -3.37 6.34
N ILE A 128 8.09 -3.52 5.78
CA ILE A 128 9.22 -2.67 6.19
C ILE A 128 9.04 -1.22 5.74
N ILE A 129 8.45 -0.98 4.56
CA ILE A 129 8.11 0.36 4.08
C ILE A 129 7.08 1.00 5.01
N MET A 130 5.98 0.29 5.33
CA MET A 130 4.94 0.81 6.21
C MET A 130 5.51 1.23 7.57
N THR A 131 6.43 0.45 8.14
CA THR A 131 7.12 0.82 9.38
C THR A 131 7.99 2.07 9.21
N GLU A 132 8.77 2.15 8.14
CA GLU A 132 9.71 3.26 7.90
C GLU A 132 9.00 4.60 7.69
N VAL A 133 7.81 4.58 7.08
CA VAL A 133 7.07 5.81 6.74
C VAL A 133 6.14 6.31 7.84
N VAL A 134 5.85 5.54 8.90
CA VAL A 134 4.95 5.99 10.00
C VAL A 134 5.31 7.38 10.53
N PRO A 135 6.59 7.72 10.81
CA PRO A 135 6.93 9.03 11.35
C PRO A 135 6.53 10.22 10.46
N LEU A 136 6.40 10.02 9.14
CA LEU A 136 5.97 11.08 8.22
C LEU A 136 4.51 11.50 8.44
N PHE A 137 3.73 10.69 9.14
CA PHE A 137 2.31 10.93 9.44
C PHE A 137 2.08 11.57 10.81
N ASN A 138 3.08 11.58 11.70
CA ASN A 138 2.91 12.03 13.09
C ASN A 138 2.53 13.51 13.24
N GLU A 139 2.92 14.35 12.27
CA GLU A 139 2.72 15.80 12.30
C GLU A 139 1.72 16.29 11.24
N CYS A 140 0.91 15.40 10.67
CA CYS A 140 -0.08 15.75 9.67
C CYS A 140 -1.47 15.24 10.02
N ALA A 141 -2.50 15.84 9.42
CA ALA A 141 -3.89 15.42 9.61
C ALA A 141 -4.25 14.11 8.89
N MET A 142 -3.37 13.57 8.04
CA MET A 142 -3.63 12.30 7.35
C MET A 142 -3.54 11.13 8.34
N PRO A 143 -4.40 10.09 8.19
CA PRO A 143 -4.28 8.89 9.01
C PRO A 143 -2.96 8.17 8.72
N THR A 144 -2.45 7.45 9.72
CA THR A 144 -1.33 6.54 9.48
C THR A 144 -1.74 5.41 8.52
N PRO A 145 -0.80 4.74 7.83
CA PRO A 145 -1.12 3.64 6.92
C PRO A 145 -1.93 2.53 7.60
N GLN A 146 -1.65 2.26 8.89
CA GLN A 146 -2.37 1.26 9.68
C GLN A 146 -3.79 1.70 10.03
N GLN A 147 -3.99 2.96 10.42
CA GLN A 147 -5.32 3.51 10.67
C GLN A 147 -6.18 3.49 9.41
N PHE A 148 -5.60 3.89 8.27
CA PHE A 148 -6.31 3.87 7.01
C PHE A 148 -6.65 2.45 6.54
N GLN A 149 -5.73 1.50 6.72
CA GLN A 149 -6.03 0.07 6.53
C GLN A 149 -7.24 -0.37 7.36
N GLN A 150 -7.29 -0.06 8.65
CA GLN A 150 -8.40 -0.44 9.52
C GLN A 150 -9.73 0.18 9.07
N ILE A 151 -9.72 1.43 8.60
CA ILE A 151 -10.91 2.08 8.03
C ILE A 151 -11.42 1.28 6.82
N LEU A 152 -10.54 0.92 5.88
CA LEU A 152 -10.92 0.16 4.69
C LEU A 152 -11.39 -1.27 5.01
N GLU A 153 -10.74 -1.94 5.97
CA GLU A 153 -11.17 -3.26 6.48
C GLU A 153 -12.57 -3.19 7.10
N ASN A 154 -12.84 -2.17 7.92
CA ASN A 154 -14.15 -1.98 8.54
C ASN A 154 -15.24 -1.73 7.49
N ILE A 155 -14.96 -0.93 6.46
CA ILE A 155 -15.87 -0.73 5.33
C ILE A 155 -16.13 -2.06 4.63
N ALA A 156 -15.09 -2.79 4.25
CA ALA A 156 -15.23 -4.07 3.56
C ALA A 156 -16.02 -5.11 4.38
N ASN A 157 -15.79 -5.20 5.69
CA ASN A 157 -16.49 -6.12 6.57
C ASN A 157 -18.00 -5.87 6.59
N LYS A 158 -18.47 -4.61 6.44
CA LYS A 158 -19.90 -4.32 6.30
C LYS A 158 -20.50 -5.02 5.09
N TYR A 159 -19.80 -5.05 3.96
CA TYR A 159 -20.29 -5.67 2.72
C TYR A 159 -20.15 -7.20 2.74
N ILE A 160 -19.13 -7.73 3.41
CA ILE A 160 -18.91 -9.18 3.51
C ILE A 160 -19.92 -9.84 4.47
N GLN A 161 -20.23 -9.19 5.59
CA GLN A 161 -21.07 -9.75 6.66
C GLN A 161 -22.57 -9.54 6.42
N ASN A 162 -22.95 -8.46 5.72
CA ASN A 162 -24.37 -8.15 5.45
C ASN A 162 -24.92 -8.85 4.20
N THR A 163 -24.37 -10.00 3.83
CA THR A 163 -24.95 -10.83 2.75
C THR A 163 -25.82 -11.90 3.40
N PRO A 164 -27.15 -11.93 3.18
CA PRO A 164 -28.03 -12.99 3.66
C PRO A 164 -27.68 -14.36 3.06
#